data_AF-A0A838H2V4-F1
#
_entry.id   AF-A0A838H2V4-F1
#
_cell.length_a   1.000
_cell.length_b   1.000
_cell.length_c   1.000
_cell.angle_alpha   90.00
_cell.angle_beta   90.00
_cell.angle_gamma   90.00
#
_symmetry.space_group_name_H-M   'P 1'
#
loop_
_entity.id
_entity.type
_entity.pdbx_description
1 polymer ?
#
loop_
_entity_poly.entity_id
_entity_poly.type
_entity_poly.pdbx_seq_one_letter_code
_entity_poly.pdbx_strand_id
1 'polypeptide(L)'
;GVGGMLRALMRRVVTDGTGEAADLPGRPVAGKTGTAQFGAEPPFGTHAWFVGYRGDLAFAVLVEGGGGGGAVAAPLAARFLRQR
;
A
#
# COMPACT_ATOMS: atom_id res chain seq x y z
N GLY A 1 18.30 -10.43 10.64
CA GLY A 1 18.92 -9.58 9.60
C GLY A 1 17.95 -8.51 9.12
N VAL A 2 18.44 -7.49 8.42
CA VAL A 2 17.67 -6.31 7.98
C VAL A 2 16.37 -6.68 7.24
N GLY A 3 16.42 -7.68 6.35
CA GLY A 3 15.22 -8.11 5.61
C GLY A 3 14.09 -8.64 6.50
N GLY A 4 14.40 -9.34 7.60
CA GLY A 4 13.38 -9.81 8.55
C GLY A 4 12.71 -8.66 9.30
N MET A 5 13.50 -7.66 9.69
CA MET A 5 13.01 -6.46 10.36
C MET A 5 12.11 -5.63 9.43
N LEU A 6 12.52 -5.44 8.17
CA LEU A 6 11.70 -4.72 7.19
C LEU A 6 10.36 -5.40 6.95
N ARG A 7 10.35 -6.74 6.85
CA ARG A 7 9.11 -7.51 6.73
C ARG A 7 8.17 -7.32 7.92
N ALA A 8 8.69 -7.30 9.14
CA ALA A 8 7.89 -7.02 10.33
C ALA A 8 7.30 -5.60 10.32
N LEU A 9 8.10 -4.60 9.92
CA LEU A 9 7.64 -3.21 9.81
C LEU A 9 6.58 -3.03 8.72
N MET A 10 6.77 -3.64 7.55
CA MET A 10 5.78 -3.62 6.46
C MET A 10 4.47 -4.34 6.84
N ARG A 11 4.55 -5.39 7.68
CA ARG A 11 3.32 -5.99 8.24
C ARG A 11 2.61 -5.01 9.18
N ARG A 12 3.36 -4.30 10.04
CA ARG A 12 2.79 -3.33 10.98
C ARG A 12 2.02 -2.20 10.28
N VAL A 13 2.47 -1.75 9.11
CA VAL A 13 1.75 -0.75 8.30
C VAL A 13 0.33 -1.21 7.95
N VAL A 14 0.12 -2.51 7.79
CA VAL A 14 -1.17 -3.10 7.42
C VAL A 14 -2.00 -3.49 8.64
N THR A 15 -1.37 -3.84 9.78
CA THR A 15 -2.13 -4.17 11.00
C THR A 15 -2.49 -2.98 11.87
N ASP A 16 -1.69 -1.91 11.80
CA ASP A 16 -1.72 -0.81 12.76
C ASP A 16 -1.15 0.47 12.10
N GLY A 17 -1.66 0.79 10.91
CA GLY A 17 -1.15 1.94 10.19
C GLY A 17 -1.89 2.24 8.90
N THR A 18 -1.29 3.13 8.11
CA THR A 18 -1.88 3.69 6.89
C THR A 18 -2.33 2.67 5.83
N GLY A 19 -1.87 1.41 5.90
CA GLY A 19 -2.20 0.36 4.95
C GLY A 19 -3.31 -0.57 5.41
N GLU A 20 -4.03 -0.26 6.50
CA GLU A 20 -5.05 -1.13 7.10
C GLU A 20 -6.10 -1.64 6.10
N ALA A 21 -6.49 -0.81 5.14
CA ALA A 21 -7.42 -1.18 4.08
C ALA A 21 -6.92 -2.30 3.14
N ALA A 22 -5.63 -2.66 3.20
CA ALA A 22 -5.03 -3.78 2.49
C ALA A 22 -5.08 -5.11 3.27
N ASP A 23 -5.51 -5.13 4.53
CA ASP A 23 -5.49 -6.35 5.35
C ASP A 23 -6.49 -7.40 4.86
N LEU A 24 -6.07 -8.66 4.90
CA LEU A 24 -6.88 -9.81 4.53
C LEU A 24 -6.76 -10.88 5.62
N PRO A 25 -7.83 -11.13 6.40
CA PRO A 25 -7.84 -12.16 7.42
C PRO A 25 -7.44 -13.53 6.87
N GLY A 26 -6.55 -14.23 7.57
CA GLY A 26 -6.04 -15.55 7.16
C GLY A 26 -5.05 -15.54 5.99
N ARG A 27 -4.82 -14.39 5.33
CA ARG A 27 -3.91 -14.26 4.19
C ARG A 27 -3.04 -12.99 4.36
N PRO A 28 -2.09 -12.98 5.31
CA PRO A 28 -1.41 -11.77 5.74
C PRO A 28 -0.75 -11.02 4.59
N VAL A 29 -1.08 -9.73 4.48
CA VAL A 29 -0.47 -8.79 3.54
C VAL A 29 0.51 -7.90 4.31
N ALA A 30 1.66 -7.63 3.69
CA ALA A 30 2.63 -6.66 4.18
C ALA A 30 2.93 -5.66 3.06
N GLY A 31 3.06 -4.38 3.41
CA GLY A 31 3.26 -3.35 2.40
C GLY A 31 3.57 -1.99 2.99
N LYS A 32 3.75 -1.02 2.10
CA LYS A 32 3.89 0.38 2.47
C LYS A 32 3.08 1.26 1.52
N THR A 33 2.35 2.19 2.11
CA THR A 33 1.64 3.27 1.39
C THR A 33 2.59 4.41 1.04
N GLY A 34 2.29 5.08 -0.06
CA GLY A 34 2.91 6.35 -0.46
C GLY A 34 1.87 7.32 -1.00
N THR A 35 2.15 8.61 -0.82
CA THR A 35 1.39 9.72 -1.41
C THR A 35 2.41 10.69 -1.98
N ALA A 36 2.41 10.88 -3.30
CA ALA A 36 3.39 11.74 -3.97
C ALA A 36 2.69 12.97 -4.56
N GLN A 37 3.14 14.17 -4.20
CA GLN A 37 2.58 15.42 -4.73
C GLN A 37 3.07 15.68 -6.15
N PHE A 38 2.24 16.35 -6.96
CA PHE A 38 2.59 16.83 -8.30
C PHE A 38 1.89 18.16 -8.62
N GLY A 39 2.39 18.87 -9.63
CA GLY A 39 1.92 20.18 -10.06
C GLY A 39 2.92 21.30 -9.76
N ALA A 40 2.90 22.35 -10.59
CA ALA A 40 3.80 23.51 -10.45
C ALA A 40 3.25 24.58 -9.48
N GLU A 41 1.92 24.67 -9.34
CA GLU A 41 1.24 25.66 -8.49
C GLU A 41 0.09 24.99 -7.69
N PRO A 42 -0.28 25.54 -6.51
CA PRO A 42 -1.37 25.02 -5.70
C PRO A 42 -2.78 25.17 -6.34
N PRO A 43 -3.74 24.31 -5.97
CA PRO A 43 -3.58 23.16 -5.09
C PRO A 43 -2.83 22.01 -5.80
N PHE A 44 -1.86 21.40 -5.10
CA PHE A 44 -1.12 20.27 -5.64
C PHE A 44 -2.00 19.03 -5.74
N GLY A 45 -1.87 18.30 -6.85
CA GLY A 45 -2.44 16.96 -6.97
C GLY A 45 -1.59 15.94 -6.20
N THR A 46 -2.14 14.74 -5.96
CA THR A 46 -1.37 13.63 -5.37
C THR A 46 -1.60 12.31 -6.10
N HIS A 47 -0.57 11.49 -6.19
CA HIS A 47 -0.61 10.11 -6.65
C HIS A 47 -0.68 9.15 -5.47
N ALA A 48 -1.55 8.16 -5.56
CA ALA A 48 -1.71 7.13 -4.54
C ALA A 48 -0.84 5.91 -4.86
N TRP A 49 -0.03 5.48 -3.91
CA TRP A 49 0.85 4.31 -4.02
C TRP A 49 0.60 3.29 -2.92
N PHE A 50 0.69 2.02 -3.27
CA PHE A 50 0.86 0.93 -2.31
C PHE A 50 1.73 -0.18 -2.91
N VAL A 51 2.84 -0.48 -2.26
CA VAL A 51 3.78 -1.54 -2.67
C VAL A 51 3.82 -2.59 -1.58
N GLY A 52 3.71 -3.86 -1.93
CA GLY A 52 3.62 -4.91 -0.92
C GLY A 52 3.86 -6.31 -1.45
N TYR A 53 3.69 -7.28 -0.56
CA TYR A 53 3.78 -8.69 -0.86
C TYR A 53 2.82 -9.53 -0.02
N ARG A 54 2.51 -10.72 -0.52
CA ARG A 54 1.75 -11.77 0.16
C ARG A 54 2.33 -13.13 -0.24
N GLY A 55 2.92 -13.85 0.71
CA GLY A 55 3.66 -15.08 0.39
C GLY A 55 4.83 -14.77 -0.54
N ASP A 56 4.84 -15.40 -1.71
CA ASP A 56 5.80 -15.24 -2.79
C ASP A 56 5.42 -14.17 -3.84
N LEU A 57 4.22 -13.62 -3.76
CA LEU A 57 3.73 -12.60 -4.68
C LEU A 57 4.09 -11.20 -4.21
N ALA A 58 4.92 -10.48 -4.98
CA ALA A 58 5.14 -9.04 -4.85
C ALA A 58 4.26 -8.24 -5.82
N PHE A 59 3.86 -7.03 -5.44
CA PHE A 59 3.01 -6.17 -6.26
C PHE A 59 3.24 -4.68 -5.98
N ALA A 60 2.83 -3.84 -6.93
CA ALA A 60 2.75 -2.38 -6.78
C ALA A 60 1.42 -1.87 -7.38
N VAL A 61 0.77 -0.96 -6.67
CA VAL A 61 -0.44 -0.25 -7.10
C VAL A 61 -0.11 1.24 -7.18
N LEU A 62 -0.35 1.83 -8.34
CA LEU A 62 -0.26 3.27 -8.59
C LEU A 62 -1.60 3.76 -9.12
N VAL A 63 -2.11 4.85 -8.56
CA VAL A 63 -3.20 5.63 -9.13
C VAL A 63 -2.74 7.07 -9.29
N GLU A 64 -2.45 7.46 -10.52
CA GLU A 64 -2.12 8.83 -10.89
C GLU A 64 -3.32 9.75 -10.62
N GLY A 65 -3.08 10.95 -10.10
CA GLY A 65 -4.11 11.83 -9.58
C GLY A 65 -5.03 11.21 -8.50
N GLY A 66 -4.70 10.02 -7.98
CA GLY A 66 -5.62 9.21 -7.17
C GLY A 66 -5.67 9.56 -5.69
N GLY A 67 -4.97 10.60 -5.22
CA GLY A 67 -5.03 10.99 -3.82
C GLY A 67 -4.05 10.20 -2.93
N GLY A 68 -4.52 9.78 -1.75
CA GLY A 68 -3.69 9.14 -0.74
C GLY A 68 -3.54 7.62 -0.90
N GLY A 69 -2.32 7.11 -0.71
CA GLY A 69 -2.01 5.67 -0.84
C GLY A 69 -2.85 4.76 0.04
N GLY A 70 -3.11 5.15 1.30
CA GLY A 70 -3.94 4.39 2.23
C GLY A 70 -5.43 4.38 1.87
N ALA A 71 -5.94 5.50 1.37
CA ALA A 71 -7.35 5.66 1.03
C ALA A 71 -7.72 5.02 -0.31
N VAL A 72 -6.78 4.95 -1.27
CA VAL A 72 -7.06 4.53 -2.64
C VAL A 72 -6.26 3.30 -3.06
N ALA A 73 -4.93 3.33 -2.97
CA ALA A 73 -4.11 2.23 -3.48
C ALA A 73 -4.18 0.97 -2.60
N ALA A 74 -4.23 1.10 -1.28
CA ALA A 74 -4.36 -0.02 -0.34
C ALA A 74 -5.64 -0.86 -0.53
N PRO A 75 -6.87 -0.29 -0.58
CA PRO A 75 -8.07 -1.08 -0.84
C PRO A 75 -8.12 -1.69 -2.25
N LEU A 76 -7.50 -1.04 -3.25
CA LEU A 76 -7.35 -1.62 -4.59
C LEU A 76 -6.46 -2.86 -4.57
N ALA A 77 -5.37 -2.85 -3.78
CA ALA A 77 -4.53 -4.03 -3.58
C ALA A 77 -5.31 -5.16 -2.89
N ALA A 78 -6.11 -4.88 -1.85
CA ALA A 78 -6.96 -5.89 -1.22
C ALA A 78 -7.91 -6.53 -2.24
N ARG A 79 -8.55 -5.72 -3.08
CA ARG A 79 -9.46 -6.21 -4.14
C ARG A 79 -8.75 -7.13 -5.12
N PHE A 80 -7.57 -6.73 -5.62
CA PHE A 80 -6.75 -7.56 -6.50
C PHE A 80 -6.37 -8.90 -5.84
N LEU A 81 -5.92 -8.85 -4.58
CA LEU A 81 -5.48 -10.03 -3.84
C LEU A 81 -6.61 -10.99 -3.49
N ARG A 82 -7.85 -10.53 -3.31
CA ARG A 82 -9.01 -11.42 -3.07
C ARG A 82 -9.36 -12.30 -4.28
N GLN A 83 -9.03 -11.85 -5.49
CA GLN A 83 -9.29 -12.57 -6.74
C GLN A 83 -8.17 -13.56 -7.12
N ARG A 84 -7.15 -13.67 -6.27
CA ARG A 84 -5.98 -14.55 -6.36
C ARG A 84 -5.87 -15.34 -5.08
#